data_AF-A0A6V7WZX5-F1
#
_entry.id   AF-A0A6V7WZX5-F1
#
_cell.length_a   1.000
_cell.length_b   1.000
_cell.length_c   1.000
_cell.angle_alpha   90.00
_cell.angle_beta   90.00
_cell.angle_gamma   90.00
#
_symmetry.space_group_name_H-M   'P 1'
#
loop_
_entity.id
_entity.type
_entity.pdbx_description
1 polymer ?
#
loop_
_entity_poly.entity_id
_entity_poly.type
_entity_poly.pdbx_seq_one_letter_code
_entity_poly.pdbx_strand_id
1 'polypeptide(L)'
;MFYFNLMGINFLTYTQTVAVFFIPIFAASGIGPLFVFTGLDRMLCVIFPTFPNQIRPRIYLTLISVICASYCAIFPVGFYWFNNIDPDTLVPPTFNDIFSRGTFGTIYTYSCFILYNIAIILYVAVGILVKIKSDASSSQHLNCRLYRSLLIIIIFNLGGYYIMRVFSFWIYPLLTNQINAWFIRKAVSILLNISAASNAPVLYFTSSDYKTAFIQIFTNIPLLKSKISPNNNAATGHSAAVNRLQIQQKLMATQTANRIVLSP
;
A
#
# COMPACT_ATOMS: atom_id res chain seq x y z
N MET A 1 14.00 -4.50 -18.77
CA MET A 1 15.43 -4.85 -18.83
C MET A 1 15.67 -6.33 -19.10
N PHE A 2 15.25 -7.28 -18.25
CA PHE A 2 15.53 -8.71 -18.46
C PHE A 2 15.10 -9.24 -19.84
N TYR A 3 13.87 -8.92 -20.26
CA TYR A 3 13.34 -9.29 -21.58
C TYR A 3 14.14 -8.70 -22.76
N PHE A 4 14.47 -7.40 -22.71
CA PHE A 4 15.22 -6.72 -23.79
C PHE A 4 16.68 -7.20 -23.88
N ASN A 5 17.32 -7.45 -22.74
CA ASN A 5 18.67 -7.99 -22.71
C ASN A 5 18.73 -9.43 -23.25
N LEU A 6 17.71 -10.24 -22.99
CA LEU A 6 17.58 -11.59 -23.59
C LEU A 6 17.41 -11.54 -25.11
N MET A 7 16.85 -10.45 -25.63
CA MET A 7 16.71 -10.20 -27.08
C MET A 7 17.94 -9.54 -27.70
N GLY A 8 18.99 -9.25 -26.92
CA GLY A 8 20.18 -8.52 -27.39
C GLY A 8 19.95 -7.03 -27.65
N ILE A 9 18.79 -6.48 -27.24
CA ILE A 9 18.45 -5.06 -27.42
C ILE A 9 18.91 -4.29 -26.18
N ASN A 10 20.05 -3.62 -26.30
CA ASN A 10 20.65 -2.85 -25.19
C ASN A 10 20.11 -1.41 -25.10
N PHE A 11 19.67 -0.85 -26.22
CA PHE A 11 19.19 0.53 -26.31
C PHE A 11 17.92 0.60 -27.16
N LEU A 12 16.99 1.42 -26.73
CA LEU A 12 15.81 1.82 -27.49
C LEU A 12 15.79 3.34 -27.60
N THR A 13 15.07 3.87 -28.59
CA THR A 13 14.74 5.29 -28.57
C THR A 13 13.95 5.61 -27.31
N TYR A 14 14.07 6.84 -26.82
CA TYR A 14 13.36 7.26 -25.62
C TYR A 14 11.84 7.10 -25.78
N THR A 15 11.28 7.46 -26.93
CA THR A 15 9.85 7.34 -27.23
C THR A 15 9.37 5.89 -27.20
N GLN A 16 10.13 4.96 -27.79
CA GLN A 16 9.84 3.52 -27.69
C GLN A 16 9.89 3.02 -26.25
N THR A 17 10.87 3.51 -25.47
CA THR A 17 10.99 3.16 -24.06
C THR A 17 9.79 3.64 -23.26
N VAL A 18 9.33 4.89 -23.44
CA VAL A 18 8.11 5.40 -22.81
C VAL A 18 6.88 4.58 -23.20
N ALA A 19 6.74 4.24 -24.48
CA ALA A 19 5.60 3.45 -24.96
C ALA A 19 5.55 2.05 -24.31
N VAL A 20 6.68 1.36 -24.23
CA VAL A 20 6.79 0.05 -23.54
C VAL A 20 6.44 0.18 -22.05
N PHE A 21 6.89 1.25 -21.40
CA PHE A 21 6.68 1.47 -19.96
C PHE A 21 5.44 2.31 -19.64
N PHE A 22 4.53 2.55 -20.58
CA PHE A 22 3.37 3.42 -20.38
C PHE A 22 2.52 3.01 -19.17
N ILE A 23 2.16 1.73 -19.10
CA ILE A 23 1.37 1.18 -17.98
C ILE A 23 2.15 1.24 -16.65
N PRO A 24 3.42 0.79 -16.57
CA PRO A 24 4.24 0.99 -15.38
C PRO A 24 4.37 2.45 -14.93
N ILE A 25 4.51 3.41 -15.86
CA ILE A 25 4.62 4.84 -15.54
C ILE A 25 3.30 5.31 -14.93
N PHE A 26 2.17 4.97 -15.55
CA PHE A 26 0.83 5.25 -15.02
C PHE A 26 0.67 4.72 -13.58
N ALA A 27 0.99 3.44 -13.37
CA ALA A 27 0.87 2.83 -12.05
C ALA A 27 1.78 3.50 -11.00
N ALA A 28 3.04 3.79 -11.35
CA ALA A 28 3.99 4.39 -10.43
C ALA A 28 3.62 5.84 -10.05
N SER A 29 3.07 6.61 -10.99
CA SER A 29 2.63 7.97 -10.71
C SER A 29 1.49 8.04 -9.70
N GLY A 30 0.68 6.99 -9.56
CA GLY A 30 -0.40 6.92 -8.57
C GLY A 30 0.06 6.72 -7.12
N ILE A 31 1.29 6.27 -6.91
CA ILE A 31 1.78 5.90 -5.58
C ILE A 31 1.78 7.10 -4.63
N GLY A 32 2.25 8.26 -5.08
CA GLY A 32 2.30 9.48 -4.27
C GLY A 32 0.92 9.95 -3.78
N PRO A 33 -0.03 10.23 -4.70
CA PRO A 33 -1.38 10.62 -4.31
C PRO A 33 -2.07 9.59 -3.41
N LEU A 34 -1.89 8.29 -3.69
CA LEU A 34 -2.48 7.23 -2.86
C LEU A 34 -1.96 7.28 -1.41
N PHE A 35 -0.66 7.53 -1.19
CA PHE A 35 -0.14 7.71 0.17
C PHE A 35 -0.74 8.94 0.87
N VAL A 36 -0.91 10.05 0.15
CA VAL A 36 -1.52 11.26 0.71
C VAL A 36 -2.98 11.02 1.09
N PHE A 37 -3.78 10.48 0.17
CA PHE A 37 -5.19 10.20 0.45
C PHE A 37 -5.37 9.14 1.54
N THR A 38 -4.52 8.11 1.57
CA THR A 38 -4.53 7.14 2.67
C THR A 38 -4.17 7.81 4.00
N GLY A 39 -3.19 8.71 4.03
CA GLY A 39 -2.84 9.49 5.22
C GLY A 39 -3.99 10.38 5.70
N LEU A 40 -4.65 11.08 4.77
CA LEU A 40 -5.83 11.91 5.06
C LEU A 40 -6.99 11.08 5.60
N ASP A 41 -7.30 9.96 4.97
CA ASP A 41 -8.36 9.04 5.39
C ASP A 41 -8.15 8.57 6.84
N ARG A 42 -6.92 8.18 7.18
CA ARG A 42 -6.55 7.78 8.54
C ARG A 42 -6.66 8.93 9.54
N MET A 43 -6.23 10.14 9.15
CA MET A 43 -6.37 11.33 9.99
C MET A 43 -7.83 11.65 10.28
N LEU A 44 -8.67 11.61 9.26
CA LEU A 44 -10.11 11.86 9.40
C LEU A 44 -10.78 10.80 10.29
N CYS A 45 -10.43 9.53 10.14
CA CYS A 45 -10.93 8.46 11.02
C CYS A 45 -10.52 8.65 12.49
N VAL A 46 -9.31 9.15 12.75
CA VAL A 46 -8.82 9.38 14.12
C VAL A 46 -9.49 10.61 14.73
N ILE A 47 -9.66 11.70 13.97
CA ILE A 47 -10.32 12.93 14.46
C ILE A 47 -11.81 12.64 14.71
N PHE A 48 -12.47 12.06 13.71
CA PHE A 48 -13.91 11.81 13.65
C PHE A 48 -14.18 10.30 13.58
N PRO A 49 -14.37 9.61 14.73
CA PRO A 49 -14.61 8.17 14.75
C PRO A 49 -15.93 7.77 14.04
N THR A 50 -16.87 8.70 13.86
CA THR A 50 -18.14 8.49 13.15
C THR A 50 -18.04 8.73 11.63
N PHE A 51 -16.92 9.26 11.14
CA PHE A 51 -16.73 9.62 9.73
C PHE A 51 -16.97 8.46 8.74
N PRO A 52 -16.49 7.22 8.99
CA PRO A 52 -16.71 6.11 8.06
C PRO A 52 -18.19 5.74 7.89
N ASN A 53 -19.02 5.99 8.91
CA ASN A 53 -20.44 5.63 8.90
C ASN A 53 -21.33 6.75 8.32
N GLN A 54 -20.83 7.98 8.27
CA GLN A 54 -21.59 9.14 7.78
C GLN A 54 -21.43 9.37 6.27
N ILE A 55 -20.33 8.91 5.69
CA ILE A 55 -20.01 9.13 4.28
C ILE A 55 -20.49 7.98 3.41
N ARG A 56 -21.06 8.32 2.25
CA ARG A 56 -21.39 7.33 1.21
C ARG A 56 -20.08 6.81 0.58
N PRO A 57 -19.68 5.55 0.84
CA PRO A 57 -18.35 5.05 0.46
C PRO A 57 -18.13 5.08 -1.06
N ARG A 58 -19.19 4.86 -1.85
CA ARG A 58 -19.12 4.88 -3.31
C ARG A 58 -18.71 6.25 -3.86
N ILE A 59 -19.34 7.32 -3.40
CA ILE A 59 -19.07 8.68 -3.90
C ILE A 59 -17.65 9.11 -3.51
N TYR A 60 -17.27 8.87 -2.26
CA TYR A 60 -15.94 9.20 -1.76
C TYR A 60 -14.83 8.47 -2.54
N LEU A 61 -14.96 7.16 -2.73
CA LEU A 61 -13.99 6.38 -3.48
C LEU A 61 -13.94 6.80 -4.95
N THR A 62 -15.08 7.05 -5.60
CA THR A 62 -15.11 7.54 -6.98
C THR A 62 -14.36 8.86 -7.14
N LEU A 63 -14.56 9.82 -6.22
CA LEU A 63 -13.85 11.11 -6.28
C LEU A 63 -12.33 10.94 -6.13
N ILE A 64 -11.89 10.15 -5.14
CA ILE A 64 -10.46 9.85 -4.96
C ILE A 64 -9.89 9.14 -6.19
N SER A 65 -10.60 8.14 -6.72
CA SER A 65 -10.18 7.43 -7.93
C SER A 65 -10.05 8.34 -9.13
N VAL A 66 -10.96 9.30 -9.34
CA VAL A 66 -10.88 10.27 -10.45
C VAL A 66 -9.67 11.19 -10.28
N ILE A 67 -9.45 11.73 -9.08
CA ILE A 67 -8.29 12.60 -8.81
C ILE A 67 -6.99 11.83 -9.02
N CYS A 68 -6.87 10.63 -8.44
CA CYS A 68 -5.70 9.78 -8.63
C CYS A 68 -5.50 9.42 -10.11
N ALA A 69 -6.54 9.00 -10.82
CA ALA A 69 -6.46 8.64 -12.23
C ALA A 69 -6.03 9.82 -13.11
N SER A 70 -6.54 11.03 -12.84
CA SER A 70 -6.11 12.24 -13.56
C SER A 70 -4.63 12.53 -13.34
N TYR A 71 -4.15 12.46 -12.09
CA TYR A 71 -2.74 12.63 -11.78
C TYR A 71 -1.88 11.55 -12.45
N CYS A 72 -2.34 10.29 -12.44
CA CYS A 72 -1.66 9.18 -13.07
C CYS A 72 -1.55 9.31 -14.60
N ALA A 73 -2.55 9.91 -15.24
CA ALA A 73 -2.59 10.07 -16.69
C ALA A 73 -1.67 11.18 -17.19
N ILE A 74 -1.47 12.25 -16.40
CA ILE A 74 -0.65 13.41 -16.79
C ILE A 74 0.80 13.01 -17.07
N PHE A 75 1.39 12.12 -16.25
CA PHE A 75 2.81 11.78 -16.39
C PHE A 75 3.15 10.95 -17.63
N PRO A 76 2.53 9.80 -17.92
CA PRO A 76 2.85 9.04 -19.13
C PRO A 76 2.57 9.84 -20.41
N VAL A 77 1.49 10.64 -20.44
CA VAL A 77 1.19 11.54 -21.57
C VAL A 77 2.24 12.64 -21.68
N GLY A 78 2.65 13.26 -20.58
CA GLY A 78 3.68 14.30 -20.58
C GLY A 78 5.06 13.76 -20.96
N PHE A 79 5.43 12.57 -20.51
CA PHE A 79 6.64 11.88 -20.96
C PHE A 79 6.56 11.53 -22.45
N TYR A 80 5.40 11.22 -23.00
CA TYR A 80 5.29 11.00 -24.44
C TYR A 80 5.41 12.32 -25.23
N TRP A 81 4.74 13.38 -24.76
CA TRP A 81 4.65 14.67 -25.46
C TRP A 81 5.96 15.47 -25.44
N PHE A 82 6.61 15.60 -24.27
CA PHE A 82 7.82 16.41 -24.12
C PHE A 82 9.07 15.78 -24.73
N ASN A 83 9.03 14.50 -25.09
CA ASN A 83 10.17 13.81 -25.71
C ASN A 83 10.11 13.78 -27.25
N ASN A 84 9.01 14.25 -27.86
CA ASN A 84 8.98 14.52 -29.30
C ASN A 84 9.89 15.71 -29.71
N ILE A 85 10.52 16.37 -28.74
CA ILE A 85 11.50 17.44 -28.97
C ILE A 85 12.88 16.86 -29.34
N ASP A 86 13.20 15.62 -28.94
CA ASP A 86 14.46 14.94 -29.30
C ASP A 86 14.30 13.40 -29.35
N PRO A 87 13.56 12.87 -30.34
CA PRO A 87 13.02 11.51 -30.35
C PRO A 87 14.08 10.40 -30.49
N ASP A 88 15.25 10.71 -31.06
CA ASP A 88 16.27 9.71 -31.41
C ASP A 88 17.29 9.44 -30.31
N THR A 89 17.11 10.04 -29.13
CA THR A 89 18.00 9.79 -28.00
C THR A 89 17.90 8.32 -27.57
N LEU A 90 19.00 7.59 -27.72
CA LEU A 90 19.12 6.21 -27.28
C LEU A 90 19.25 6.16 -25.75
N VAL A 91 18.40 5.32 -25.15
CA VAL A 91 18.42 5.04 -23.71
C VAL A 91 18.37 3.55 -23.43
N PRO A 92 19.01 3.11 -22.33
CA PRO A 92 18.75 1.77 -21.83
C PRO A 92 17.25 1.62 -21.51
N PRO A 93 16.59 0.53 -21.93
CA PRO A 93 15.15 0.33 -21.74
C PRO A 93 14.85 -0.08 -20.30
N THR A 94 15.09 0.84 -19.37
CA THR A 94 14.83 0.66 -17.95
C THR A 94 13.96 1.78 -17.40
N PHE A 95 13.07 1.37 -16.50
CA PHE A 95 12.07 2.24 -15.90
C PHE A 95 12.67 3.51 -15.28
N ASN A 96 13.78 3.40 -14.54
CA ASN A 96 14.38 4.55 -13.87
C ASN A 96 15.12 5.52 -14.80
N ASP A 97 15.58 5.05 -15.97
CA ASP A 97 16.29 5.93 -16.89
C ASP A 97 15.34 6.95 -17.53
N ILE A 98 14.06 6.59 -17.70
CA ILE A 98 12.98 7.48 -18.17
C ILE A 98 12.85 8.71 -17.27
N PHE A 99 12.71 8.50 -15.95
CA PHE A 99 12.47 9.59 -14.99
C PHE A 99 13.69 10.44 -14.68
N SER A 100 14.88 9.95 -15.00
CA SER A 100 16.14 10.64 -14.70
C SER A 100 16.56 11.65 -15.77
N ARG A 101 15.78 11.80 -16.84
CA ARG A 101 16.12 12.62 -18.00
C ARG A 101 15.03 13.64 -18.31
N GLY A 102 15.49 14.77 -18.86
CA GLY A 102 14.64 15.85 -19.35
C GLY A 102 13.94 16.65 -18.26
N THR A 103 13.41 17.81 -18.65
CA THR A 103 12.65 18.71 -17.77
C THR A 103 11.47 18.00 -17.12
N PHE A 104 10.78 17.14 -17.86
CA PHE A 104 9.61 16.43 -17.35
C PHE A 104 9.95 15.35 -16.30
N GLY A 105 11.11 14.67 -16.45
CA GLY A 105 11.65 13.78 -15.41
C GLY A 105 11.95 14.50 -14.10
N THR A 106 12.49 15.72 -14.20
CA THR A 106 12.70 16.61 -13.06
C THR A 106 11.38 17.04 -12.41
N ILE A 107 10.39 17.47 -13.20
CA ILE A 107 9.05 17.83 -12.71
C ILE A 107 8.41 16.66 -11.94
N TYR A 108 8.46 15.44 -12.51
CA TYR A 108 7.96 14.24 -11.84
C TYR A 108 8.67 13.99 -10.51
N THR A 109 9.99 14.11 -10.50
CA THR A 109 10.80 13.88 -9.30
C THR A 109 10.48 14.87 -8.18
N TYR A 110 10.31 16.15 -8.50
CA TYR A 110 9.85 17.16 -7.55
C TYR A 110 8.42 16.89 -7.05
N SER A 111 7.49 16.59 -7.96
CA SER A 111 6.10 16.32 -7.62
C SER A 111 5.98 15.13 -6.66
N CYS A 112 6.67 14.02 -6.94
CA CYS A 112 6.71 12.87 -6.03
C CYS A 112 7.32 13.22 -4.67
N PHE A 113 8.40 13.99 -4.64
CA PHE A 113 9.03 14.39 -3.38
C PHE A 113 8.10 15.24 -2.52
N ILE A 114 7.40 16.21 -3.11
CA ILE A 114 6.41 17.02 -2.40
C ILE A 114 5.30 16.14 -1.82
N LEU A 115 4.72 15.24 -2.63
CA LEU A 115 3.67 14.33 -2.17
C LEU A 115 4.13 13.40 -1.04
N TYR A 116 5.36 12.87 -1.11
CA TYR A 116 5.89 12.04 -0.04
C TYR A 116 6.14 12.82 1.26
N ASN A 117 6.59 14.07 1.18
CA ASN A 117 6.69 14.93 2.36
C ASN A 117 5.31 15.21 2.98
N ILE A 118 4.31 15.52 2.16
CA ILE A 118 2.92 15.69 2.63
C ILE A 118 2.43 14.41 3.32
N ALA A 119 2.67 13.24 2.71
CA ALA A 119 2.31 11.97 3.31
C ALA A 119 3.00 11.74 4.67
N ILE A 120 4.31 11.99 4.77
CA ILE A 120 5.06 11.87 6.04
C ILE A 120 4.43 12.77 7.11
N ILE A 121 4.14 14.03 6.79
CA ILE A 121 3.52 14.98 7.73
C ILE A 121 2.16 14.46 8.21
N LEU A 122 1.30 14.00 7.30
CA LEU A 122 0.00 13.43 7.64
C LEU A 122 0.12 12.23 8.56
N TYR A 123 1.06 11.32 8.27
CA TYR A 123 1.26 10.13 9.10
C TYR A 123 1.84 10.46 10.49
N VAL A 124 2.75 11.44 10.59
CA VAL A 124 3.23 11.94 11.88
C VAL A 124 2.08 12.56 12.68
N ALA A 125 1.24 13.38 12.03
CA ALA A 125 0.06 13.97 12.66
C ALA A 125 -0.91 12.90 13.18
N VAL A 126 -1.20 11.87 12.38
CA VAL A 126 -1.99 10.70 12.81
C VAL A 126 -1.39 10.05 14.04
N GLY A 127 -0.07 9.84 14.08
CA GLY A 127 0.61 9.24 15.22
C GLY A 127 0.52 10.06 16.51
N ILE A 128 0.67 11.38 16.40
CA ILE A 128 0.50 12.30 17.53
C ILE A 128 -0.95 12.24 18.03
N LEU A 129 -1.94 12.32 17.13
CA LEU A 129 -3.36 12.29 17.48
C LEU A 129 -3.76 10.98 18.15
N VAL A 130 -3.27 9.84 17.65
CA VAL A 130 -3.51 8.53 18.28
C VAL A 130 -2.91 8.48 19.67
N LYS A 131 -1.69 9.00 19.87
CA LYS A 131 -1.06 9.03 21.20
C LYS A 131 -1.89 9.86 22.19
N ILE A 132 -2.28 11.07 21.80
CA ILE A 132 -3.10 11.97 22.64
C ILE A 132 -4.44 11.30 23.02
N LYS A 133 -5.14 10.67 22.07
CA LYS A 133 -6.41 9.98 22.34
C LYS A 133 -6.26 8.67 23.12
N SER A 134 -5.13 7.99 22.97
CA SER A 134 -4.82 6.77 23.70
C SER A 134 -4.59 7.04 25.19
N ASP A 135 -4.01 8.18 25.54
CA ASP A 135 -3.80 8.57 26.94
C ASP A 135 -5.12 8.98 27.62
N ALA A 136 -6.15 9.33 26.83
CA ALA A 136 -7.46 9.79 27.31
C ALA A 136 -8.53 8.68 27.41
N SER A 137 -8.30 7.46 26.90
CA SER A 137 -9.35 6.42 26.82
C SER A 137 -8.85 5.01 27.16
N SER A 138 -9.67 4.23 27.88
CA SER A 138 -9.41 2.82 28.24
C SER A 138 -9.38 1.86 27.04
N SER A 139 -9.59 2.35 25.82
CA SER A 139 -9.52 1.62 24.53
C SER A 139 -8.09 1.51 23.97
N GLN A 140 -7.09 1.66 24.83
CA GLN A 140 -5.65 1.76 24.54
C GLN A 140 -5.12 0.61 23.67
N HIS A 141 -5.62 -0.62 23.87
CA HIS A 141 -5.08 -1.81 23.21
C HIS A 141 -5.40 -1.93 21.72
N LEU A 142 -6.56 -1.43 21.28
CA LEU A 142 -7.03 -1.58 19.90
C LEU A 142 -6.45 -0.50 18.98
N ASN A 143 -6.39 0.73 19.47
CA ASN A 143 -5.80 1.88 18.77
C ASN A 143 -4.28 1.74 18.61
N CYS A 144 -3.58 1.23 19.64
CA CYS A 144 -2.13 1.02 19.59
C CYS A 144 -1.74 -0.10 18.60
N ARG A 145 -2.55 -1.16 18.49
CA ARG A 145 -2.30 -2.25 17.53
C ARG A 145 -2.47 -1.79 16.08
N LEU A 146 -3.51 -1.00 15.80
CA LEU A 146 -3.75 -0.39 14.48
C LEU A 146 -2.66 0.63 14.10
N TYR A 147 -2.14 1.36 15.07
CA TYR A 147 -1.04 2.31 14.83
C TYR A 147 0.28 1.61 14.54
N ARG A 148 0.60 0.53 15.27
CA ARG A 148 1.84 -0.24 15.07
C ARG A 148 1.91 -0.89 13.69
N SER A 149 0.80 -1.42 13.17
CA SER A 149 0.75 -1.93 11.79
C SER A 149 0.93 -0.83 10.75
N LEU A 150 0.28 0.33 10.97
CA LEU A 150 0.38 1.48 10.08
C LEU A 150 1.83 1.99 9.98
N LEU A 151 2.52 2.11 11.11
CA LEU A 151 3.91 2.56 11.18
C LEU A 151 4.85 1.65 10.39
N ILE A 152 4.67 0.33 10.48
CA ILE A 152 5.46 -0.65 9.72
C ILE A 152 5.23 -0.50 8.21
N ILE A 153 3.97 -0.35 7.78
CA ILE A 153 3.62 -0.13 6.36
C ILE A 153 4.30 1.15 5.84
N ILE A 154 4.35 2.20 6.64
CA ILE A 154 4.96 3.48 6.24
C ILE A 154 6.48 3.35 6.13
N ILE A 155 7.16 2.82 7.15
CA ILE A 155 8.63 2.69 7.12
C ILE A 155 9.08 1.85 5.92
N PHE A 156 8.46 0.69 5.70
CA PHE A 156 8.89 -0.21 4.64
C PHE A 156 8.46 0.25 3.25
N ASN A 157 7.22 0.70 3.07
CA ASN A 157 6.75 1.09 1.75
C ASN A 157 7.17 2.51 1.40
N LEU A 158 6.80 3.52 2.22
CA LEU A 158 7.12 4.92 1.92
C LEU A 158 8.62 5.20 2.00
N GLY A 159 9.33 4.53 2.92
CA GLY A 159 10.78 4.71 3.10
C GLY A 159 11.60 4.44 1.84
N GLY A 160 11.35 3.34 1.12
CA GLY A 160 12.09 3.04 -0.11
C GLY A 160 11.84 4.05 -1.24
N TYR A 161 10.59 4.51 -1.40
CA TYR A 161 10.28 5.59 -2.34
C TYR A 161 10.97 6.89 -1.96
N TYR A 162 10.99 7.22 -0.67
CA TYR A 162 11.60 8.45 -0.17
C TYR A 162 13.13 8.44 -0.32
N ILE A 163 13.80 7.33 0.03
CA ILE A 163 15.26 7.17 -0.11
C ILE A 163 15.70 7.40 -1.56
N MET A 164 14.96 6.87 -2.55
CA MET A 164 15.25 7.09 -3.96
C MET A 164 15.20 8.58 -4.34
N ARG A 165 14.26 9.35 -3.76
CA ARG A 165 14.16 10.80 -4.00
C ARG A 165 15.26 11.58 -3.32
N VAL A 166 15.58 11.25 -2.06
CA VAL A 166 16.71 11.85 -1.34
C VAL A 166 18.01 11.60 -2.10
N PHE A 167 18.24 10.37 -2.56
CA PHE A 167 19.38 10.04 -3.40
C PHE A 167 19.42 10.90 -4.67
N SER A 168 18.28 11.04 -5.36
CA SER A 168 18.20 11.79 -6.62
C SER A 168 18.50 13.29 -6.45
N PHE A 169 18.07 13.91 -5.35
CA PHE A 169 18.29 15.34 -5.11
C PHE A 169 19.63 15.68 -4.48
N TRP A 170 20.06 14.88 -3.49
CA TRP A 170 21.15 15.27 -2.61
C TRP A 170 22.44 14.51 -2.89
N ILE A 171 22.35 13.24 -3.29
CA ILE A 171 23.53 12.38 -3.45
C ILE A 171 23.97 12.36 -4.91
N TYR A 172 23.03 12.19 -5.85
CA TYR A 172 23.33 12.07 -7.27
C TYR A 172 24.11 13.26 -7.84
N PRO A 173 23.77 14.53 -7.54
CA PRO A 173 24.53 15.68 -8.06
C PRO A 173 25.96 15.80 -7.50
N LEU A 174 26.24 15.18 -6.35
CA LEU A 174 27.57 15.19 -5.73
C LEU A 174 28.51 14.15 -6.34
N LEU A 175 27.99 13.21 -7.13
CA LEU A 175 28.77 12.16 -7.76
C LEU A 175 29.37 12.66 -9.08
N THR A 176 30.68 12.90 -9.09
CA THR A 176 31.42 13.39 -10.26
C THR A 176 31.60 12.31 -11.34
N ASN A 177 31.73 11.05 -10.95
CA ASN A 177 31.83 9.93 -11.88
C ASN A 177 30.43 9.41 -12.27
N GLN A 178 30.05 9.64 -13.53
CA GLN A 178 28.74 9.28 -14.07
C GLN A 178 28.46 7.77 -14.06
N ILE A 179 29.49 6.92 -14.23
CA ILE A 179 29.34 5.46 -14.21
C ILE A 179 29.02 5.00 -12.79
N ASN A 180 29.77 5.49 -11.81
CA ASN A 180 29.51 5.19 -10.39
C ASN A 180 28.13 5.71 -9.98
N ALA A 181 27.76 6.91 -10.41
CA ALA A 181 26.45 7.49 -10.13
C ALA A 181 25.30 6.66 -10.71
N TRP A 182 25.47 6.16 -11.93
CA TRP A 182 24.52 5.25 -12.55
C TRP A 182 24.42 3.92 -11.79
N PHE A 183 25.55 3.31 -11.40
CA PHE A 183 25.56 2.05 -10.68
C PHE A 183 24.90 2.16 -9.29
N ILE A 184 25.24 3.20 -8.53
CA ILE A 184 24.65 3.46 -7.21
C ILE A 184 23.14 3.71 -7.36
N ARG A 185 22.72 4.45 -8.37
CA ARG A 185 21.29 4.66 -8.65
C ARG A 185 20.57 3.32 -8.87
N LYS A 186 21.16 2.40 -9.64
CA LYS A 186 20.57 1.05 -9.84
C LYS A 186 20.51 0.28 -8.52
N ALA A 187 21.52 0.37 -7.66
CA ALA A 187 21.48 -0.25 -6.33
C ALA A 187 20.33 0.30 -5.46
N VAL A 188 20.16 1.62 -5.40
CA VAL A 188 19.04 2.27 -4.68
C VAL A 188 17.68 1.89 -5.28
N SER A 189 17.63 1.68 -6.59
CA SER A 189 16.42 1.21 -7.29
C SER A 189 15.97 -0.18 -6.86
N ILE A 190 16.89 -1.04 -6.41
CA ILE A 190 16.53 -2.37 -5.89
C ILE A 190 15.73 -2.22 -4.60
N LEU A 191 16.13 -1.30 -3.71
CA LEU A 191 15.38 -1.00 -2.48
C LEU A 191 13.97 -0.50 -2.79
N LEU A 192 13.81 0.34 -3.81
CA LEU A 192 12.51 0.78 -4.30
C LEU A 192 11.60 -0.39 -4.71
N ASN A 193 12.13 -1.35 -5.45
CA ASN A 193 11.38 -2.53 -5.89
C ASN A 193 11.03 -3.45 -4.72
N ILE A 194 11.93 -3.60 -3.75
CA ILE A 194 11.65 -4.33 -2.50
C ILE A 194 10.50 -3.66 -1.76
N SER A 195 10.50 -2.33 -1.64
CA SER A 195 9.41 -1.57 -1.03
C SER A 195 8.10 -1.70 -1.82
N ALA A 196 8.14 -1.77 -3.15
CA ALA A 196 6.94 -2.03 -3.94
C ALA A 196 6.37 -3.43 -3.67
N ALA A 197 7.25 -4.44 -3.58
CA ALA A 197 6.89 -5.83 -3.33
C ALA A 197 6.48 -6.10 -1.88
N SER A 198 6.95 -5.31 -0.90
CA SER A 198 6.70 -5.53 0.52
C SER A 198 5.26 -5.26 0.94
N ASN A 199 4.45 -4.57 0.12
CA ASN A 199 3.05 -4.30 0.42
C ASN A 199 2.25 -5.56 0.81
N ALA A 200 2.34 -6.62 0.00
CA ALA A 200 1.57 -7.84 0.25
C ALA A 200 2.04 -8.63 1.50
N PRO A 201 3.34 -8.89 1.71
CA PRO A 201 3.82 -9.49 2.95
C PRO A 201 3.46 -8.67 4.19
N VAL A 202 3.67 -7.35 4.15
CA VAL A 202 3.36 -6.49 5.30
C VAL A 202 1.87 -6.55 5.63
N LEU A 203 0.98 -6.48 4.64
CA LEU A 203 -0.47 -6.62 4.86
C LEU A 203 -0.84 -7.98 5.45
N TYR A 204 -0.21 -9.06 4.97
CA TYR A 204 -0.44 -10.41 5.49
C TYR A 204 -0.08 -10.55 6.97
N PHE A 205 1.03 -9.96 7.42
CA PHE A 205 1.46 -10.03 8.82
C PHE A 205 0.73 -9.04 9.74
N THR A 206 0.22 -7.93 9.19
CA THR A 206 -0.33 -6.84 9.99
C THR A 206 -1.86 -6.79 10.05
N SER A 207 -2.56 -7.34 9.04
CA SER A 207 -4.02 -7.32 8.96
C SER A 207 -4.61 -8.74 9.08
N SER A 208 -5.40 -8.97 10.14
CA SER A 208 -6.13 -10.22 10.34
C SER A 208 -7.13 -10.50 9.23
N ASP A 209 -7.74 -9.46 8.69
CA ASP A 209 -8.80 -9.56 7.68
C ASP A 209 -8.19 -9.94 6.33
N TYR A 210 -7.06 -9.29 5.98
CA TYR A 210 -6.30 -9.64 4.78
C TYR A 210 -5.78 -11.07 4.85
N LYS A 211 -5.24 -11.49 6.00
CA LYS A 211 -4.80 -12.87 6.22
C LYS A 211 -5.94 -13.87 6.04
N THR A 212 -7.12 -13.58 6.59
CA THR A 212 -8.30 -14.45 6.49
C THR A 212 -8.77 -14.57 5.05
N ALA A 213 -8.89 -13.45 4.33
CA ALA A 213 -9.27 -13.44 2.91
C ALA A 213 -8.25 -14.19 2.04
N PHE A 214 -6.94 -13.97 2.29
CA PHE A 214 -5.87 -14.68 1.59
C PHE A 214 -5.96 -16.19 1.80
N ILE A 215 -6.11 -16.64 3.06
CA ILE A 215 -6.29 -18.07 3.37
C ILE A 215 -7.52 -18.61 2.65
N GLN A 216 -8.67 -17.94 2.71
CA GLN A 216 -9.90 -18.37 2.05
C GLN A 216 -9.74 -18.56 0.54
N ILE A 217 -9.01 -17.67 -0.14
CA ILE A 217 -8.71 -17.81 -1.57
C ILE A 217 -7.90 -19.08 -1.81
N PHE A 218 -6.82 -19.30 -1.05
CA PHE A 218 -5.96 -20.48 -1.23
C PHE A 218 -6.65 -21.81 -0.86
N THR A 219 -7.53 -21.83 0.14
CA THR A 219 -8.29 -23.03 0.51
C THR A 219 -9.40 -23.37 -0.49
N ASN A 220 -9.86 -22.38 -1.27
CA ASN A 220 -10.89 -22.57 -2.29
C ASN A 220 -10.34 -22.88 -3.69
N ILE A 221 -9.00 -22.93 -3.86
CA ILE A 221 -8.40 -23.41 -5.11
C ILE A 221 -8.61 -24.93 -5.19
N PRO A 222 -9.31 -25.45 -6.22
CA PRO A 222 -9.66 -26.88 -6.32
C PRO A 222 -8.44 -27.81 -6.36
N LEU A 223 -7.28 -27.32 -6.83
CA LEU A 223 -5.99 -28.02 -6.80
C LEU A 223 -5.37 -28.19 -5.40
N LEU A 224 -5.73 -27.34 -4.44
CA LEU A 224 -5.27 -27.40 -3.04
C LEU A 224 -6.27 -28.12 -2.13
N LYS A 225 -7.56 -28.16 -2.50
CA LYS A 225 -8.59 -28.96 -1.82
C LYS A 225 -8.29 -30.46 -1.83
N SER A 226 -7.64 -30.98 -2.87
CA SER A 226 -7.25 -32.40 -2.93
C SER A 226 -6.04 -32.75 -2.06
N LYS A 227 -5.22 -31.74 -1.67
CA LYS A 227 -4.08 -31.91 -0.76
C LYS A 227 -4.39 -31.50 0.68
N ILE A 228 -5.45 -30.73 0.92
CA ILE A 228 -5.85 -30.26 2.24
C ILE A 228 -7.27 -30.76 2.54
N SER A 229 -7.29 -31.91 3.22
CA SER A 229 -8.39 -32.53 3.99
C SER A 229 -9.25 -33.58 3.27
N PRO A 230 -9.50 -34.76 3.91
CA PRO A 230 -9.75 -34.85 5.35
C PRO A 230 -8.99 -35.96 6.11
N ASN A 231 -8.29 -35.58 7.19
CA ASN A 231 -8.17 -36.46 8.35
C ASN A 231 -8.06 -35.68 9.67
N ASN A 232 -8.99 -34.77 9.95
CA ASN A 232 -9.10 -34.13 11.28
C ASN A 232 -10.56 -33.74 11.67
N ASN A 233 -11.55 -34.51 11.21
CA ASN A 233 -12.95 -34.34 11.62
C ASN A 233 -13.32 -35.19 12.86
N ALA A 234 -12.48 -35.24 13.90
CA ALA A 234 -12.80 -36.04 15.08
C ALA A 234 -12.69 -35.34 16.45
N ALA A 235 -12.14 -34.12 16.58
CA ALA A 235 -11.84 -33.60 17.94
C ALA A 235 -12.40 -32.22 18.33
N THR A 236 -12.84 -31.35 17.42
CA THR A 236 -13.14 -29.94 17.79
C THR A 236 -14.59 -29.49 17.56
N GLY A 237 -15.39 -30.22 16.79
CA GLY A 237 -16.79 -29.86 16.52
C GLY A 237 -17.75 -30.20 17.67
N HIS A 238 -17.49 -31.28 18.42
CA HIS A 238 -18.37 -31.71 19.50
C HIS A 238 -18.22 -30.84 20.76
N SER A 239 -17.02 -30.37 21.08
CA SER A 239 -16.77 -29.61 22.32
C SER A 239 -17.33 -28.17 22.26
N ALA A 240 -17.30 -27.52 21.09
CA ALA A 240 -17.84 -26.17 20.92
C ALA A 240 -19.38 -26.15 20.83
N ALA A 241 -19.99 -27.17 20.22
CA ALA A 241 -21.45 -27.31 20.15
C ALA A 241 -22.05 -27.69 21.52
N VAL A 242 -21.39 -28.60 22.26
CA VAL A 242 -21.80 -28.99 23.62
C VAL A 242 -21.68 -27.80 24.60
N ASN A 243 -20.61 -27.00 24.50
CA ASN A 243 -20.49 -25.79 25.33
C ASN A 243 -21.56 -24.73 25.02
N ARG A 244 -21.94 -24.53 23.75
CA ARG A 244 -23.01 -23.59 23.39
C ARG A 244 -24.38 -24.06 23.87
N LEU A 245 -24.66 -25.35 23.81
CA LEU A 245 -25.91 -25.92 24.32
C LEU A 245 -26.01 -25.85 25.84
N GLN A 246 -24.91 -26.12 26.57
CA GLN A 246 -24.89 -25.98 28.03
C GLN A 246 -25.04 -24.53 28.50
N ILE A 247 -24.45 -23.57 27.77
CA ILE A 247 -24.61 -22.13 28.06
C ILE A 247 -26.04 -21.67 27.78
N GLN A 248 -26.67 -22.12 26.68
CA GLN A 248 -28.08 -21.81 26.40
C GLN A 248 -29.04 -22.45 27.41
N GLN A 249 -28.80 -23.69 27.85
CA GLN A 249 -29.62 -24.34 28.87
C GLN A 249 -29.51 -23.63 30.23
N LYS A 250 -28.32 -23.17 30.63
CA LYS A 250 -28.15 -22.35 31.84
C LYS A 250 -28.87 -21.00 31.73
N LEU A 251 -28.78 -20.30 30.59
CA LEU A 251 -29.47 -19.03 30.37
C LEU A 251 -31.01 -19.17 30.41
N MET A 252 -31.55 -20.25 29.85
CA MET A 252 -33.00 -20.52 29.89
C MET A 252 -33.49 -20.92 31.30
N ALA A 253 -32.71 -21.68 32.06
CA ALA A 253 -33.03 -22.01 33.46
C ALA A 253 -33.03 -20.76 34.36
N THR A 254 -32.08 -19.83 34.18
CA THR A 254 -32.03 -18.58 34.95
C THR A 254 -33.17 -17.62 34.60
N GLN A 255 -33.60 -17.56 33.33
CA GLN A 255 -34.77 -16.76 32.93
C GLN A 255 -36.10 -17.32 33.47
N THR A 256 -36.20 -18.64 33.60
CA THR A 256 -37.41 -19.29 34.14
C THR A 256 -37.50 -19.10 35.67
N ALA A 257 -36.37 -19.19 36.39
CA ALA A 257 -36.30 -18.90 37.82
C ALA A 257 -36.66 -17.44 38.16
N ASN A 258 -36.19 -16.47 37.36
CA ASN A 258 -36.52 -15.06 37.57
C ASN A 258 -37.98 -14.70 37.22
N ARG A 259 -38.66 -15.49 36.38
CA ARG A 259 -40.10 -15.30 36.11
C ARG A 259 -41.00 -15.79 37.24
N ILE A 260 -40.57 -16.80 37.99
CA ILE A 260 -41.35 -17.37 39.11
C ILE A 260 -41.29 -16.48 40.35
N VAL A 261 -40.24 -15.65 40.50
CA VAL A 261 -40.07 -14.72 41.63
C VAL A 261 -40.83 -13.38 41.43
N LEU A 262 -41.37 -13.13 40.24
CA LEU A 262 -42.00 -11.85 39.87
C LEU A 262 -43.50 -11.94 39.52
N SER A 263 -44.16 -13.07 39.78
CA SER A 263 -45.62 -13.17 39.73
C SER A 263 -46.20 -13.08 41.15
N PRO A 264 -46.97 -12.02 41.49
CA PRO A 264 -47.80 -12.00 42.70
C PRO A 264 -48.95 -13.02 42.62
#